data_AF-A0A4Z0M809-F1
#
_entry.id   AF-A0A4Z0M809-F1
#
_cell.length_a   1.000
_cell.length_b   1.000
_cell.length_c   1.000
_cell.angle_alpha   90.00
_cell.angle_beta   90.00
_cell.angle_gamma   90.00
#
_symmetry.space_group_name_H-M   'P 1'
#
loop_
_entity.id
_entity.type
_entity.pdbx_description
1 polymer ?
#
loop_
_entity_poly.entity_id
_entity_poly.type
_entity_poly.pdbx_seq_one_letter_code
_entity_poly.pdbx_strand_id
1 'polypeptide(L)' 'ITRATGEAGERTLRVDEAEVAAGQPHIPVLSASRVGTGRELFGALREKLSGAEQGATCITF' A
#
# COMPACT_ATOMS: atom_id res chain seq x y z
N ILE A 1 8.14 -16.37 -4.15
CA ILE A 1 9.27 -16.07 -3.21
C ILE A 1 9.73 -14.64 -3.42
N THR A 2 10.08 -13.91 -2.36
CA THR A 2 10.54 -12.51 -2.45
C THR A 2 12.00 -12.41 -2.06
N ARG A 3 12.81 -11.69 -2.85
CA ARG A 3 14.22 -11.38 -2.55
C ARG A 3 14.38 -9.90 -2.27
N ALA A 4 15.18 -9.56 -1.27
CA ALA A 4 15.68 -8.21 -1.04
C ALA A 4 17.21 -8.23 -0.98
N THR A 5 17.87 -7.26 -1.63
CA THR A 5 19.33 -7.12 -1.65
C THR A 5 19.69 -5.65 -1.40
N GLY A 6 20.35 -5.38 -0.28
CA GLY A 6 20.70 -4.01 0.13
C GLY A 6 21.79 -3.36 -0.72
N GLU A 7 22.74 -4.13 -1.23
CA GLU A 7 23.87 -3.62 -2.03
C GLU A 7 23.40 -2.92 -3.32
N ALA A 8 22.43 -3.50 -4.02
CA ALA A 8 21.84 -2.91 -5.24
C ALA A 8 20.58 -2.09 -4.94
N GLY A 9 20.10 -2.04 -3.70
CA GLY A 9 18.82 -1.42 -3.35
C GLY A 9 17.59 -2.11 -3.98
N GLU A 10 17.74 -3.37 -4.40
CA GLU A 10 16.71 -4.09 -5.15
C GLU A 10 15.77 -4.90 -4.26
N ARG A 11 14.48 -4.90 -4.63
CA ARG A 11 13.48 -5.82 -4.11
C ARG A 11 12.73 -6.45 -5.27
N THR A 12 12.71 -7.78 -5.35
CA THR A 12 12.13 -8.52 -6.47
C THR A 12 11.19 -9.62 -5.99
N LEU A 13 10.04 -9.75 -6.68
CA LEU A 13 9.15 -10.88 -6.55
C LEU A 13 9.50 -11.89 -7.64
N ARG A 14 9.76 -13.15 -7.28
CA ARG A 14 10.01 -14.22 -8.27
C ARG A 14 8.71 -14.97 -8.52
N VAL A 15 7.98 -14.50 -9.52
CA VAL A 15 6.81 -15.08 -10.18
C VAL A 15 6.90 -14.65 -11.64
N ASP A 16 6.35 -15.44 -12.56
CA ASP A 16 6.31 -15.08 -13.98
C ASP A 16 5.42 -13.85 -14.21
N GLU A 17 5.83 -12.94 -15.09
CA GLU A 17 5.08 -11.71 -15.36
C GLU A 17 3.67 -11.99 -15.90
N ALA A 18 3.50 -13.03 -16.72
CA ALA A 18 2.19 -13.43 -17.23
C ALA A 18 1.28 -13.96 -16.10
N GLU A 19 1.85 -14.59 -15.08
CA GLU A 19 1.12 -15.03 -13.89
C GLU A 19 0.67 -13.82 -13.05
N VAL A 20 1.53 -12.80 -12.88
CA VAL A 20 1.12 -11.54 -12.20
C VAL A 20 0.00 -10.85 -12.97
N ALA A 21 0.13 -10.74 -14.29
CA ALA A 21 -0.85 -10.07 -15.14
C ALA A 21 -2.20 -10.81 -15.20
N ALA A 22 -2.19 -12.14 -15.14
CA ALA A 22 -3.40 -12.96 -15.10
C ALA A 22 -4.06 -13.00 -13.71
N GLY A 23 -3.30 -12.66 -12.66
CA GLY A 23 -3.77 -12.69 -11.28
C GLY A 23 -4.81 -11.60 -10.99
N GLN A 24 -5.88 -11.98 -10.26
CA GLN A 24 -6.81 -11.01 -9.72
C GLN A 24 -6.26 -10.41 -8.43
N PRO A 25 -6.21 -9.08 -8.29
CA PRO A 25 -5.77 -8.46 -7.05
C PRO A 25 -6.76 -8.79 -5.93
N HIS A 26 -6.26 -9.40 -4.87
CA HIS A 26 -7.06 -9.61 -3.66
C HIS A 26 -7.18 -8.27 -2.90
N ILE A 27 -8.42 -7.79 -2.73
CA ILE A 27 -8.73 -6.58 -1.96
C ILE A 27 -9.09 -6.99 -0.52
N PRO A 28 -8.23 -6.73 0.48
CA PRO A 28 -8.52 -7.12 1.86
C PRO A 28 -9.66 -6.26 2.45
N VAL A 29 -10.48 -6.88 3.29
CA VAL A 29 -11.50 -6.16 4.07
C VAL A 29 -10.82 -5.41 5.22
N LEU A 30 -10.86 -4.08 5.18
CA LEU A 30 -10.21 -3.21 6.17
C LEU A 30 -11.19 -2.49 7.11
N SER A 31 -12.46 -2.93 7.18
CA SER A 31 -13.50 -2.27 7.98
C SER A 31 -13.14 -2.17 9.47
N ALA A 32 -12.52 -3.21 10.03
CA ALA A 32 -12.04 -3.22 11.42
C ALA A 32 -11.00 -2.12 11.73
N SER A 33 -10.28 -1.64 10.70
CA SER A 33 -9.26 -0.60 10.84
C SER A 33 -9.82 0.82 10.73
N ARG A 34 -11.12 0.98 10.47
CA ARG A 34 -11.76 2.30 10.25
C ARG A 34 -12.38 2.91 11.50
N VAL A 35 -12.72 2.10 12.50
CA VAL A 35 -13.47 2.54 13.69
C VAL A 35 -12.76 2.12 14.97
N GLY A 36 -12.93 2.91 16.02
CA GLY A 36 -12.40 2.66 17.35
C GLY A 36 -11.17 3.50 17.64
N THR A 37 -10.99 3.83 18.92
CA THR A 37 -9.92 4.71 19.41
C THR A 37 -9.80 6.01 18.60
N GLY A 38 -10.92 6.59 18.13
CA GLY A 38 -10.96 7.86 17.40
C GLY A 38 -10.57 7.79 15.91
N ARG A 39 -10.31 6.61 15.34
CA ARG A 39 -9.89 6.46 13.93
C ARG A 39 -10.93 6.97 12.92
N GLU A 40 -12.19 6.91 13.29
CA GLU A 40 -13.32 7.42 12.51
C GLU A 40 -13.19 8.91 12.17
N LEU A 41 -12.51 9.70 13.01
CA LEU A 41 -12.27 11.13 12.77
C LEU A 41 -11.27 11.40 11.63
N PHE A 42 -10.45 10.40 11.27
CA PHE A 42 -9.35 10.54 10.31
C PHE A 42 -9.67 9.93 8.94
N GLY A 43 -10.93 9.54 8.68
CA GLY A 43 -11.33 8.90 7.41
C GLY A 43 -10.93 9.71 6.18
N ALA A 44 -11.28 11.00 6.16
CA ALA A 44 -10.95 11.91 5.06
C ALA A 44 -9.44 12.03 4.81
N LEU A 45 -8.64 12.02 5.88
CA LEU A 45 -7.17 12.11 5.79
C LEU A 45 -6.59 10.85 5.14
N ARG A 46 -7.07 9.68 5.57
CA ARG A 46 -6.60 8.38 5.07
C ARG A 46 -6.94 8.15 3.60
N GLU A 47 -8.08 8.67 3.14
CA GLU A 47 -8.50 8.58 1.74
C GLU A 47 -7.72 9.50 0.80
N LYS A 48 -7.03 10.52 1.33
CA LYS A 48 -6.30 11.53 0.57
C LYS A 48 -4.78 11.46 0.74
N LEU A 49 -4.28 10.43 1.43
CA LEU A 49 -2.85 10.26 1.65
C LEU A 49 -2.11 9.99 0.34
N SER A 50 -1.09 10.78 0.03
CA SER A 50 -0.19 10.54 -1.10
C SER A 50 0.71 9.33 -0.85
N GLY A 51 1.41 8.90 -1.91
CA GLY A 51 2.43 7.85 -1.80
C GLY A 51 3.53 8.20 -0.80
N ALA A 52 4.17 7.19 -0.21
CA ALA A 52 5.25 7.41 0.76
C ALA A 52 6.44 8.12 0.11
N GLU A 53 6.73 7.81 -1.16
CA GLU A 53 7.70 8.53 -1.99
C GLU A 53 7.37 10.02 -2.20
N GLN A 54 6.13 10.43 -1.94
CA GLN A 54 5.65 11.81 -2.00
C GLN A 54 5.45 12.41 -0.60
N GLY A 55 5.99 11.78 0.45
CA GLY A 55 5.94 12.29 1.83
C GLY A 55 4.64 12.00 2.58
N ALA A 56 3.74 11.15 2.04
CA ALA A 56 2.47 10.79 2.69
C ALA A 56 1.62 12.00 3.12
N THR A 57 1.59 13.05 2.29
CA THR A 57 0.81 14.26 2.54
C THR A 57 -0.66 14.06 2.19
N CYS A 58 -1.53 14.76 2.90
CA CYS A 58 -2.98 14.80 2.67
C CYS A 58 -3.50 16.23 2.43
N ILE A 59 -2.60 17.21 2.37
CA ILE A 59 -2.88 18.58 1.97
C ILE A 59 -2.53 18.76 0.49
N THR A 60 -3.44 19.37 -0.25
CA THR A 60 -3.22 19.74 -1.66
C THR A 60 -2.68 21.17 -1.66
N PHE A 61 -1.51 21.37 -2.27
CA PHE A 61 -0.90 22.69 -2.44
C PHE A 61 -1.33 23.32 -3.75
#